data_AF-A0A962YZW5-F1
#
_entry.id   AF-A0A962YZW5-F1
#
_cell.length_a   1.000
_cell.length_b   1.000
_cell.length_c   1.000
_cell.angle_alpha   90.00
_cell.angle_beta   90.00
_cell.angle_gamma   90.00
#
_symmetry.space_group_name_H-M   'P 1'
#
loop_
_entity.id
_entity.type
_entity.pdbx_description
1 polymer ?
#
loop_
_entity_poly.entity_id
_entity_poly.type
_entity_poly.pdbx_seq_one_letter_code
_entity_poly.pdbx_strand_id
1 'polypeptide(L)'
;ARQHDREILLVAALYFNLGKTLQFHWLREQIGLLKIHTHWHDLARTRLGDMLNNHQREITAHILRCTKPTKSAKKMIDQWQEANLYAVERHAEIVAEFRARSSLDFAMLSMVVAGAETMRGSVS
;
A
#
# COMPACT_ATOMS: atom_id res chain seq x y z
N ALA A 1 -28.33 9.32 7.62
CA ALA A 1 -28.13 8.08 6.84
C ALA A 1 -27.31 8.33 5.58
N ARG A 2 -27.86 8.99 4.53
CA ARG A 2 -27.24 9.13 3.19
C ARG A 2 -25.82 9.73 3.10
N GLN A 3 -25.41 10.60 4.04
CA GLN A 3 -24.09 11.25 4.00
C GLN A 3 -22.97 10.32 4.49
N HIS A 4 -23.20 9.61 5.60
CA HIS A 4 -22.25 8.64 6.15
C HIS A 4 -22.06 7.44 5.21
N ASP A 5 -23.13 6.96 4.56
CA ASP A 5 -23.01 5.86 3.58
C ASP A 5 -22.13 6.25 2.39
N ARG A 6 -22.24 7.51 1.93
CA ARG A 6 -21.42 8.03 0.83
C ARG A 6 -19.96 8.17 1.23
N GLU A 7 -19.70 8.57 2.46
CA GLU A 7 -18.35 8.69 3.02
C GLU A 7 -17.69 7.31 3.13
N ILE A 8 -18.41 6.31 3.65
CA ILE A 8 -17.93 4.91 3.73
C ILE A 8 -17.57 4.39 2.34
N LEU A 9 -18.43 4.60 1.33
CA LEU A 9 -18.17 4.17 -0.04
C LEU A 9 -16.94 4.87 -0.64
N LEU A 10 -16.73 6.16 -0.34
CA LEU A 10 -15.55 6.89 -0.79
C LEU A 10 -14.26 6.35 -0.15
N VAL A 11 -14.28 6.12 1.17
CA VAL A 11 -13.14 5.56 1.91
C VAL A 11 -12.81 4.16 1.41
N ALA A 12 -13.81 3.31 1.20
CA ALA A 12 -13.62 1.97 0.64
C ALA A 12 -13.03 2.04 -0.78
N ALA A 13 -13.60 2.86 -1.66
CA ALA A 13 -13.09 3.05 -3.01
C ALA A 13 -11.64 3.57 -3.00
N LEU A 14 -11.31 4.46 -2.07
CA LEU A 14 -9.95 4.98 -1.90
C LEU A 14 -8.98 3.88 -1.46
N TYR A 15 -9.34 3.12 -0.42
CA TYR A 15 -8.52 2.03 0.09
C TYR A 15 -8.22 0.98 -0.99
N PHE A 16 -9.23 0.51 -1.73
CA PHE A 16 -9.05 -0.51 -2.77
C PHE A 16 -8.31 0.02 -3.99
N ASN A 17 -8.64 1.23 -4.46
CA ASN A 17 -7.94 1.81 -5.61
C ASN A 17 -6.47 2.09 -5.28
N LEU A 18 -6.17 2.57 -4.07
CA LEU A 18 -4.80 2.76 -3.62
C LEU A 18 -4.04 1.42 -3.58
N GLY A 19 -4.65 0.38 -3.01
CA GLY A 19 -4.06 -0.96 -2.98
C GLY A 19 -3.76 -1.51 -4.37
N LYS A 20 -4.63 -1.23 -5.36
CA LYS A 20 -4.40 -1.55 -6.76
C LYS A 20 -3.26 -0.72 -7.36
N THR A 21 -3.26 0.60 -7.16
CA THR A 21 -2.24 1.51 -7.68
C THR A 21 -0.84 1.12 -7.20
N LEU A 22 -0.69 0.82 -5.90
CA LEU A 22 0.59 0.46 -5.28
C LEU A 22 0.91 -1.02 -5.33
N GLN A 23 0.09 -1.84 -6.00
CA GLN A 23 0.27 -3.28 -6.11
C GLN A 23 0.32 -4.02 -4.75
N PHE A 24 -0.30 -3.45 -3.71
CA PHE A 24 -0.31 -4.05 -2.37
C PHE A 24 -1.08 -5.37 -2.30
N HIS A 25 -2.11 -5.54 -3.14
CA HIS A 25 -2.79 -6.83 -3.26
C HIS A 25 -1.82 -7.92 -3.74
N TRP A 26 -1.02 -7.62 -4.76
CA TRP A 26 -0.04 -8.57 -5.28
C TRP A 26 1.10 -8.82 -4.28
N LEU A 27 1.62 -7.78 -3.61
CA LEU A 27 2.63 -7.97 -2.56
C LEU A 27 2.12 -8.86 -1.42
N ARG A 28 0.86 -8.74 -1.04
CA ARG A 28 0.23 -9.62 -0.04
C ARG A 28 0.18 -11.07 -0.48
N GLU A 29 -0.13 -11.33 -1.75
CA GLU A 29 -0.05 -12.68 -2.33
C GLU A 29 1.38 -13.23 -2.24
N GLN A 30 2.39 -12.43 -2.60
CA GLN A 30 3.79 -12.84 -2.52
C GLN A 30 4.25 -13.12 -1.09
N ILE A 31 3.81 -12.32 -0.11
CA ILE A 31 4.05 -12.59 1.32
C ILE A 31 3.42 -13.93 1.71
N GLY A 32 2.20 -14.22 1.25
CA GLY A 32 1.52 -15.50 1.50
C GLY A 32 2.28 -16.72 0.96
N LEU A 33 2.99 -16.55 -0.16
CA LEU A 33 3.78 -17.59 -0.84
C LEU A 33 5.18 -17.83 -0.23
N LEU A 34 5.61 -17.01 0.74
CA LEU A 34 6.89 -17.19 1.41
C LEU A 34 6.99 -18.58 2.06
N LYS A 35 8.08 -19.30 1.77
CA LYS A 35 8.35 -20.62 2.34
C LYS A 35 8.64 -20.53 3.84
N ILE A 36 7.87 -21.26 4.62
CA ILE A 36 8.07 -21.39 6.07
C ILE A 36 8.92 -22.62 6.35
N HIS A 37 10.02 -22.40 7.07
CA HIS A 37 10.92 -23.46 7.52
C HIS A 37 11.01 -23.53 9.05
N THR A 38 10.61 -22.46 9.72
CA THR A 38 10.68 -22.33 11.18
C THR A 38 9.45 -21.62 11.70
N HIS A 39 9.17 -21.75 13.00
CA HIS A 39 8.11 -21.00 13.67
C HIS A 39 8.29 -19.47 13.49
N TRP A 40 9.54 -18.99 13.50
CA TRP A 40 9.85 -17.57 13.32
C TRP A 40 9.52 -17.06 11.92
N HIS A 41 9.62 -17.90 10.88
CA HIS A 41 9.20 -17.50 9.53
C HIS A 41 7.69 -17.26 9.46
N ASP A 42 6.89 -18.07 10.17
CA ASP A 42 5.43 -17.87 10.19
C ASP A 42 5.06 -16.57 10.91
N LEU A 43 5.71 -16.28 12.05
CA LEU A 43 5.56 -15.01 12.76
C LEU A 43 6.01 -13.82 11.91
N ALA A 44 7.14 -13.93 11.21
CA ALA A 44 7.64 -12.87 10.33
C ALA A 44 6.67 -12.61 9.15
N ARG A 45 6.13 -13.67 8.54
CA ARG A 45 5.16 -13.57 7.44
C ARG A 45 3.88 -12.86 7.89
N THR A 46 3.39 -13.21 9.09
CA THR A 46 2.23 -12.56 9.70
C THR A 46 2.48 -11.07 9.92
N ARG A 47 3.61 -10.73 10.56
CA ARG A 47 4.00 -9.33 10.79
C ARG A 47 4.14 -8.54 9.50
N LEU A 48 4.71 -9.12 8.45
CA LEU A 48 4.81 -8.47 7.14
C LEU A 48 3.44 -8.16 6.53
N GLY A 49 2.51 -9.12 6.58
CA GLY A 49 1.13 -8.91 6.12
C GLY A 49 0.41 -7.79 6.88
N ASP A 50 0.61 -7.72 8.20
CA ASP A 50 0.03 -6.70 9.07
C ASP A 50 0.64 -5.32 8.84
N MET A 51 1.96 -5.23 8.66
CA MET A 51 2.66 -3.99 8.32
C MET A 51 2.16 -3.44 6.98
N LEU A 52 2.08 -4.27 5.93
CA LEU A 52 1.56 -3.86 4.63
C LEU A 52 0.10 -3.37 4.72
N ASN A 53 -0.73 -4.07 5.50
CA ASN A 53 -2.10 -3.62 5.81
C ASN A 53 -2.12 -2.26 6.48
N ASN A 54 -1.23 -2.04 7.44
CA ASN A 54 -1.14 -0.80 8.17
C ASN A 54 -0.73 0.36 7.27
N HIS A 55 0.29 0.18 6.43
CA HIS A 55 0.70 1.19 5.46
C HIS A 55 -0.45 1.58 4.53
N GLN A 56 -1.22 0.62 4.02
CA GLN A 56 -2.38 0.93 3.17
C GLN A 56 -3.42 1.79 3.90
N ARG A 57 -3.72 1.46 5.17
CA ARG A 57 -4.66 2.24 6.00
C ARG A 57 -4.14 3.65 6.27
N GLU A 58 -2.86 3.78 6.63
CA GLU A 58 -2.25 5.06 6.96
C GLU A 58 -2.17 5.99 5.75
N ILE A 59 -1.76 5.48 4.59
CA ILE A 59 -1.73 6.24 3.34
C ILE A 59 -3.15 6.63 2.94
N THR A 60 -4.13 5.72 3.02
CA THR A 60 -5.55 6.04 2.77
C THR A 60 -6.03 7.18 3.67
N ALA A 61 -5.71 7.12 4.96
CA ALA A 61 -6.07 8.16 5.92
C ALA A 61 -5.35 9.48 5.65
N HIS A 62 -4.08 9.44 5.22
CA HIS A 62 -3.33 10.63 4.82
C HIS A 62 -3.97 11.28 3.58
N ILE A 63 -4.30 10.51 2.55
CA ILE A 63 -4.98 11.01 1.34
C ILE A 63 -6.30 11.69 1.70
N LEU A 64 -7.09 11.10 2.61
CA LEU A 64 -8.35 11.70 3.08
C LEU A 64 -8.15 13.07 3.74
N ARG A 65 -7.03 13.29 4.44
CA ARG A 65 -6.74 14.56 5.14
C ARG A 65 -6.13 15.62 4.24
N CYS A 66 -5.27 15.22 3.30
CA CYS A 66 -4.41 16.16 2.55
C CYS A 66 -4.94 16.50 1.15
N THR A 67 -5.97 15.82 0.65
CA THR A 67 -6.56 16.12 -0.66
C THR A 67 -7.78 17.02 -0.54
N LYS A 68 -8.02 17.82 -1.58
CA LYS A 68 -9.17 18.72 -1.60
C LYS A 68 -10.47 17.89 -1.57
N PRO A 69 -11.51 18.34 -0.85
CA PRO A 69 -12.79 17.63 -0.80
C PRO A 69 -13.32 17.32 -2.20
N THR A 70 -13.41 16.04 -2.54
CA THR A 70 -13.92 15.56 -3.82
C THR A 70 -14.69 14.27 -3.62
N LYS A 71 -15.57 13.95 -4.57
CA LYS A 71 -16.36 12.71 -4.57
C LYS A 71 -15.71 11.58 -5.37
N SER A 72 -14.45 11.77 -5.78
CA SER A 72 -13.73 10.83 -6.65
C SER A 72 -12.45 10.37 -5.99
N ALA A 73 -12.43 9.11 -5.56
CA ALA A 73 -11.24 8.47 -4.99
C ALA A 73 -10.05 8.51 -5.94
N LYS A 74 -10.28 8.34 -7.25
CA LYS A 74 -9.23 8.44 -8.27
C LYS A 74 -8.54 9.81 -8.24
N LYS A 75 -9.32 10.90 -8.25
CA LYS A 75 -8.75 12.27 -8.20
C LYS A 75 -7.93 12.52 -6.93
N MET A 76 -8.35 11.93 -5.80
CA MET A 76 -7.60 12.03 -4.54
C MET A 76 -6.26 11.28 -4.62
N ILE A 77 -6.27 10.07 -5.21
CA ILE A 77 -5.04 9.30 -5.44
C ILE A 77 -4.12 10.05 -6.41
N ASP A 78 -4.64 10.58 -7.51
CA ASP A 78 -3.85 11.34 -8.50
C ASP A 78 -3.14 12.54 -7.82
N GLN A 79 -3.87 13.34 -7.02
CA GLN A 79 -3.30 14.47 -6.27
C GLN A 79 -2.22 14.05 -5.27
N TRP A 80 -2.45 12.95 -4.56
CA TRP A 80 -1.45 12.42 -3.62
C TRP A 80 -0.22 11.87 -4.34
N GLN A 81 -0.40 11.21 -5.49
CA GLN A 81 0.70 10.71 -6.31
C GLN A 81 1.57 11.85 -6.83
N GLU A 82 0.97 12.96 -7.29
CA GLU A 82 1.72 14.16 -7.71
C GLU A 82 2.61 14.69 -6.58
N ALA A 83 2.11 14.71 -5.35
CA ALA A 83 2.87 15.15 -4.18
C ALA A 83 3.94 14.14 -3.70
N ASN A 84 3.84 12.87 -4.10
CA ASN A 84 4.72 11.77 -3.66
C ASN A 84 5.41 11.06 -4.83
N LEU A 85 5.52 11.74 -5.98
CA LEU A 85 5.85 11.14 -7.28
C LEU A 85 7.09 10.24 -7.20
N TYR A 86 8.19 10.79 -6.70
CA TYR A 86 9.46 10.07 -6.60
C TYR A 86 9.36 8.77 -5.77
N ALA A 87 8.69 8.82 -4.61
CA ALA A 87 8.53 7.65 -3.74
C ALA A 87 7.65 6.58 -4.39
N VAL A 88 6.58 7.01 -5.07
CA VAL A 88 5.64 6.11 -5.77
C VAL A 88 6.29 5.48 -6.99
N GLU A 89 7.05 6.23 -7.79
CA GLU A 89 7.80 5.72 -8.94
C GLU A 89 8.86 4.71 -8.49
N ARG A 90 9.65 5.04 -7.45
CA ARG A 90 10.64 4.13 -6.91
C ARG A 90 10.02 2.82 -6.42
N HIS A 91 8.88 2.89 -5.74
CA HIS A 91 8.12 1.70 -5.33
C HIS A 91 7.66 0.89 -6.54
N ALA A 92 7.13 1.55 -7.58
CA ALA A 92 6.69 0.89 -8.81
C ALA A 92 7.82 0.17 -9.54
N GLU A 93 9.01 0.76 -9.61
CA GLU A 93 10.23 0.13 -10.18
C GLU A 93 10.61 -1.15 -9.42
N ILE A 94 10.68 -1.09 -8.09
CA ILE A 94 11.01 -2.24 -7.25
C ILE A 94 9.97 -3.36 -7.46
N VAL A 95 8.69 -3.02 -7.48
CA VAL A 95 7.62 -4.00 -7.74
C VAL A 95 7.74 -4.60 -9.14
N ALA A 96 8.08 -3.80 -10.16
CA ALA A 96 8.30 -4.30 -11.51
C ALA A 96 9.48 -5.28 -11.57
N GLU A 97 10.59 -4.96 -10.89
CA GLU A 97 11.74 -5.86 -10.75
C GLU A 97 11.34 -7.17 -10.07
N PHE A 98 10.54 -7.11 -8.99
CA PHE A 98 10.07 -8.29 -8.27
C PHE A 98 9.17 -9.18 -9.14
N ARG A 99 8.32 -8.58 -9.98
CA ARG A 99 7.45 -9.31 -10.91
C ARG A 99 8.22 -10.06 -12.00
N ALA A 100 9.43 -9.60 -12.35
CA ALA A 100 10.30 -10.29 -13.30
C ALA A 100 11.06 -11.49 -12.70
N ARG A 101 11.03 -11.65 -11.37
CA ARG A 101 11.71 -12.74 -10.65
C ARG A 101 10.78 -13.94 -10.47
N SER A 102 11.35 -15.14 -10.46
CA SER A 102 10.61 -16.40 -10.24
C SER A 102 10.30 -16.69 -8.77
N SER A 103 11.03 -16.07 -7.84
CA SER A 103 10.79 -16.21 -6.40
C SER A 103 11.27 -14.99 -5.63
N LEU A 104 10.54 -14.65 -4.57
CA LEU A 104 10.88 -13.60 -3.60
C LEU A 104 11.15 -14.22 -2.23
N ASP A 105 11.95 -13.55 -1.42
CA ASP A 105 12.33 -13.97 -0.08
C ASP A 105 11.87 -12.94 0.97
N PHE A 106 12.08 -13.27 2.24
CA PHE A 106 11.70 -12.41 3.35
C PHE A 106 12.40 -11.06 3.32
N ALA A 107 13.67 -10.99 2.91
CA ALA A 107 14.43 -9.75 2.92
C ALA A 107 13.90 -8.78 1.85
N MET A 108 13.69 -9.26 0.63
CA MET A 108 13.11 -8.51 -0.48
C MET A 108 11.73 -7.95 -0.13
N LEU A 109 10.85 -8.80 0.41
CA LEU A 109 9.50 -8.38 0.78
C LEU A 109 9.50 -7.45 2.02
N SER A 110 10.39 -7.66 2.99
CA SER A 110 10.55 -6.74 4.12
C SER A 110 10.99 -5.36 3.67
N MET A 111 11.95 -5.29 2.74
CA MET A 111 12.47 -4.02 2.21
C MET A 111 11.37 -3.22 1.50
N VAL A 112 10.61 -3.83 0.59
CA VAL A 112 9.56 -3.10 -0.14
C VAL A 112 8.38 -2.72 0.76
N VAL A 113 8.05 -3.56 1.75
CA VAL A 113 7.00 -3.25 2.74
C VAL A 113 7.43 -2.07 3.61
N ALA A 114 8.66 -2.08 4.13
CA ALA A 114 9.20 -0.97 4.92
C ALA A 114 9.25 0.33 4.11
N GLY A 115 9.73 0.26 2.86
CA GLY A 115 9.82 1.42 1.97
C GLY A 115 8.47 2.10 1.69
N ALA A 116 7.34 1.40 1.86
CA ALA A 116 6.02 2.01 1.70
C ALA A 116 5.75 3.17 2.68
N GLU A 117 6.48 3.24 3.79
CA GLU A 117 6.38 4.34 4.75
C GLU A 117 6.75 5.70 4.14
N THR A 118 7.65 5.73 3.16
CA THR A 118 8.12 6.98 2.54
C THR A 118 7.05 7.62 1.67
N MET A 119 6.08 6.84 1.19
CA MET A 119 4.96 7.32 0.39
C MET A 119 3.88 8.02 1.22
N ARG A 120 3.95 7.97 2.55
CA ARG A 120 2.97 8.61 3.44
C ARG A 120 3.06 10.15 3.40
N GLY A 121 4.16 10.73 2.92
CA GLY A 121 4.40 12.17 2.88
C GLY A 121 4.51 12.80 4.27
N SER A 122 5.29 13.87 4.40
CA SER A 122 5.31 14.69 5.62
C SER A 122 4.04 15.54 5.68
N VAL A 123 3.33 15.54 6.82
CA VAL A 123 2.31 16.56 7.08
C VAL A 123 3.05 17.88 7.18
N SER A 124 2.92 18.72 6.14
CA SER A 124 3.42 20.10 6.17
C SER A 124 2.43 20.98 6.94
#